data_AF-A0AA41LAK7-F1
#
_entry.id   AF-A0AA41LAK7-F1
#
_cell.length_a   1.000
_cell.length_b   1.000
_cell.length_c   1.000
_cell.angle_alpha   90.00
_cell.angle_beta   90.00
_cell.angle_gamma   90.00
#
_symmetry.space_group_name_H-M   'P 1'
#
loop_
_entity.id
_entity.type
_entity.pdbx_description
1 polymer ?
#
loop_
_entity_poly.entity_id
_entity_poly.type
_entity_poly.pdbx_seq_one_letter_code
_entity_poly.pdbx_strand_id
1 'polypeptide(L)'
;MASKTLGRVSCPISCGHTAAQVKIKTDKGEKTAYPYVHCAACGVQLHTRSEDQARALLAITRPEKGAQDAPAAPPAPERPADVPAAPQAPEAPPAPAKRAAGLFDGLFGATA
;
A
#
# COMPACT_ATOMS: atom_id res chain seq x y z
N MET A 1 16.92 31.88 -7.32
CA MET A 1 17.52 31.03 -6.27
C MET A 1 17.96 29.73 -6.91
N ALA A 2 19.26 29.42 -6.86
CA ALA A 2 19.78 28.17 -7.40
C ALA A 2 19.54 27.06 -6.37
N SER A 3 18.65 26.12 -6.68
CA SER A 3 18.48 24.89 -5.91
C SER A 3 19.08 23.73 -6.68
N LYS A 4 19.94 22.93 -6.02
CA LYS A 4 20.47 21.72 -6.62
C LYS A 4 19.55 20.54 -6.32
N THR A 5 19.18 19.78 -7.34
CA THR A 5 18.45 18.52 -7.15
C THR A 5 19.44 17.43 -6.73
N LEU A 6 19.13 16.74 -5.64
CA LEU A 6 19.94 15.64 -5.09
C LEU A 6 19.45 14.27 -5.57
N GLY A 7 18.14 14.11 -5.77
CA GLY A 7 17.56 12.85 -6.22
C GLY A 7 16.04 12.85 -6.19
N ARG A 8 15.46 11.65 -6.16
CA ARG A 8 14.00 11.44 -6.20
C ARG A 8 13.52 10.56 -5.06
N VAL A 9 12.31 10.82 -4.56
CA VAL A 9 11.63 10.07 -3.50
C VAL A 9 10.14 9.91 -3.80
N SER A 10 9.51 8.93 -3.15
CA SER A 10 8.04 8.84 -3.13
C SER A 10 7.43 10.00 -2.34
N CYS A 11 6.30 10.52 -2.82
CA CYS A 11 5.59 11.59 -2.13
C CYS A 11 5.08 11.10 -0.75
N PRO A 12 5.41 11.79 0.37
CA PRO A 12 4.99 11.39 1.71
C PRO A 12 3.49 11.55 1.97
N ILE A 13 2.80 12.31 1.12
CA ILE A 13 1.34 12.52 1.20
C ILE A 13 0.57 11.42 0.44
N SER A 14 1.28 10.40 -0.07
CA SER A 14 0.67 9.26 -0.78
C SER A 14 -0.20 9.67 -1.97
N CYS A 15 0.14 10.76 -2.66
CA CYS A 15 -0.57 11.22 -3.85
C CYS A 15 -0.27 10.38 -5.11
N GLY A 16 0.27 9.17 -4.95
CA GLY A 16 0.66 8.26 -6.03
C GLY A 16 1.92 8.66 -6.81
N HIS A 17 2.51 9.83 -6.56
CA HIS A 17 3.68 10.29 -7.30
C HIS A 17 4.98 9.76 -6.68
N THR A 18 5.74 8.98 -7.44
CA THR A 18 6.95 8.28 -7.01
C THR A 18 8.26 9.02 -7.35
N ALA A 19 8.16 10.17 -8.03
CA ALA A 19 9.29 10.94 -8.55
C ALA A 19 9.37 12.36 -7.96
N ALA A 20 9.03 12.53 -6.68
CA ALA A 20 9.16 13.83 -6.01
C ALA A 20 10.65 14.22 -5.89
N GLN A 21 10.98 15.46 -6.22
CA GLN A 21 12.36 15.93 -6.30
C GLN A 21 12.88 16.32 -4.92
N VAL A 22 14.03 15.78 -4.54
CA VAL A 22 14.76 16.24 -3.36
C VAL A 22 15.72 17.33 -3.79
N LYS A 23 15.55 18.53 -3.26
CA LYS A 23 16.35 19.72 -3.58
C LYS A 23 17.06 20.23 -2.35
N ILE A 24 18.21 20.85 -2.54
CA ILE A 24 18.93 21.59 -1.52
C ILE A 24 19.10 23.03 -2.00
N LYS A 25 18.83 24.00 -1.13
CA LYS A 25 19.09 25.41 -1.44
C LYS A 25 20.60 25.62 -1.43
N THR A 26 21.18 25.95 -2.57
CA THR A 26 22.60 26.27 -2.67
C THR A 26 22.75 27.78 -2.79
N ASP A 27 22.33 28.50 -1.76
CA ASP A 27 22.67 29.92 -1.65
C ASP A 27 24.06 30.03 -1.03
N LYS A 28 24.91 30.86 -1.64
CA LYS A 28 26.30 31.09 -1.24
C LYS A 28 26.34 31.81 0.11
N GLY A 29 26.15 31.10 1.22
CA GLY A 29 26.31 31.70 2.55
C GLY A 29 25.74 30.93 3.73
N GLU A 30 24.77 30.03 3.52
CA GLU A 30 24.21 29.26 4.65
C GLU A 30 25.03 28.01 4.94
N LYS A 31 25.60 27.95 6.14
CA LYS A 31 26.42 26.83 6.64
C LYS A 31 25.62 25.54 6.86
N THR A 32 24.28 25.58 6.82
CA THR A 32 23.40 24.43 7.05
C THR A 32 22.20 24.48 6.10
N ALA A 33 22.43 24.20 4.81
CA ALA A 33 21.34 24.03 3.87
C ALA A 33 20.68 22.66 4.06
N TYR A 34 19.43 22.65 4.51
CA TYR A 34 18.66 21.42 4.68
C TYR A 34 17.97 21.00 3.37
N PRO A 35 17.99 19.70 3.01
CA PRO A 35 17.27 19.19 1.87
C PRO A 35 15.75 19.27 2.09
N TYR A 36 15.00 19.49 1.02
CA TYR A 36 13.55 19.54 1.01
C TYR A 36 12.98 18.74 -0.16
N VAL A 37 11.80 18.18 0.03
CA VAL A 37 11.06 17.45 -1.01
C VAL A 37 10.09 18.39 -1.70
N HIS A 38 10.10 18.37 -3.02
CA HIS A 38 9.14 19.06 -3.86
C HIS A 38 8.40 18.05 -4.74
N CYS A 39 7.10 17.87 -4.47
CA CYS A 39 6.26 17.02 -5.31
C CYS A 39 5.66 17.85 -6.45
N ALA A 40 5.92 17.47 -7.70
CA ALA A 40 5.34 18.15 -8.86
C ALA A 40 3.84 17.81 -9.06
N ALA A 41 3.37 16.69 -8.52
CA ALA A 41 1.97 16.25 -8.70
C ALA A 41 1.00 16.98 -7.77
N CYS A 42 1.28 17.04 -6.47
CA CYS A 42 0.41 17.69 -5.49
C CYS A 42 0.88 19.09 -5.07
N GLY A 43 2.03 19.57 -5.57
CA GLY A 43 2.57 20.90 -5.24
C GLY A 43 3.12 21.03 -3.82
N VAL A 44 3.15 19.97 -3.01
CA VAL A 44 3.64 20.04 -1.63
C VAL A 44 5.15 20.25 -1.59
N GLN A 45 5.59 21.05 -0.62
CA GLN A 45 6.98 21.27 -0.28
C GLN A 45 7.21 20.87 1.18
N LEU A 46 8.06 19.87 1.40
CA LEU A 46 8.40 19.39 2.74
C LEU A 46 9.85 19.75 3.06
N HIS A 47 10.04 20.71 3.96
CA HIS A 47 11.36 21.12 4.44
C HIS A 47 11.78 20.30 5.65
N THR A 48 12.98 19.72 5.61
CA THR A 48 13.58 19.14 6.82
C THR A 48 14.10 20.28 7.71
N ARG A 49 13.84 20.18 9.02
CA ARG A 49 14.22 21.20 10.01
C ARG A 49 15.35 20.77 10.93
N SER A 50 15.74 19.50 10.87
CA SER A 50 16.81 18.91 11.68
C SER A 50 17.74 18.05 10.83
N GLU A 51 18.96 17.84 11.33
CA GLU A 51 19.95 16.99 10.68
C GLU A 51 19.50 15.53 10.58
N ASP A 52 18.81 15.01 11.60
CA ASP A 52 18.28 13.64 11.58
C ASP A 52 17.23 13.46 10.48
N GLN A 53 16.34 14.45 10.31
CA GLN A 53 15.36 14.44 9.22
C GLN A 53 16.05 14.52 7.86
N ALA A 54 17.08 15.36 7.73
CA ALA A 54 17.86 15.44 6.50
C ALA A 54 18.56 14.11 6.18
N ARG A 55 19.17 13.45 7.17
CA ARG A 55 19.82 12.14 7.01
C ARG A 55 18.82 11.06 6.63
N ALA A 56 17.68 10.99 7.31
CA ALA A 56 16.62 10.03 6.99
C ALA A 56 16.09 10.25 5.58
N LEU A 57 15.92 11.51 5.16
CA LEU A 57 15.47 11.85 3.82
C LEU A 57 16.48 11.45 2.76
N LEU A 58 17.77 11.70 2.99
CA LEU A 58 18.85 11.29 2.10
C LEU A 58 18.98 9.77 2.02
N ALA A 59 18.75 9.03 3.12
CA ALA A 59 18.79 7.58 3.15
C ALA A 59 17.73 6.92 2.25
N ILE A 60 16.54 7.53 2.15
CA ILE A 60 15.45 7.05 1.26
C ILE A 60 15.54 7.64 -0.16
N THR A 61 16.39 8.64 -0.38
CA THR A 61 16.53 9.31 -1.68
C THR A 61 17.24 8.41 -2.66
N ARG A 62 16.61 8.13 -3.80
CA ARG A 62 17.28 7.46 -4.92
C ARG A 62 18.14 8.49 -5.67
N PRO A 63 19.48 8.33 -5.73
CA PRO A 63 20.35 9.23 -6.48
C PRO A 63 20.13 9.08 -7.99
N GLU A 64 20.16 10.18 -8.73
CA GLU A 64 19.91 10.18 -10.20
C GLU A 64 21.04 9.53 -11.03
N LYS A 65 22.21 9.21 -10.46
CA LYS A 65 23.26 8.49 -11.20
C LYS A 65 22.89 7.01 -11.32
N GLY A 66 22.25 6.66 -12.43
CA GLY A 66 22.02 5.27 -12.84
C GLY A 66 20.71 4.65 -12.38
N ALA A 67 19.75 5.45 -11.90
CA ALA A 67 18.38 4.99 -11.75
C ALA A 67 17.80 4.77 -13.15
N GLN A 68 17.99 3.56 -13.68
CA GLN A 68 17.01 2.99 -14.59
C GLN A 68 15.65 3.27 -13.93
N ASP A 69 14.81 4.04 -14.62
CA ASP A 69 13.37 3.93 -14.46
C ASP A 69 13.08 2.43 -14.47
N ALA A 70 12.94 1.82 -13.30
CA ALA A 70 12.11 0.66 -13.20
C ALA A 70 10.72 1.24 -13.46
N PRO A 71 10.11 0.96 -14.62
CA PRO A 71 8.70 1.26 -14.77
C PRO A 71 8.05 0.58 -13.57
N ALA A 72 7.13 1.26 -12.88
CA ALA A 72 6.18 0.53 -12.06
C ALA A 72 5.63 -0.56 -12.98
N ALA A 73 5.99 -1.82 -12.71
CA ALA A 73 5.54 -2.93 -13.52
C ALA A 73 4.02 -2.78 -13.62
N PRO A 74 3.43 -2.80 -14.83
CA PRO A 74 1.99 -2.98 -14.91
C PRO A 74 1.66 -4.22 -14.08
N PRO A 75 0.57 -4.21 -13.28
CA PRO A 75 0.16 -5.43 -12.60
C PRO A 75 0.14 -6.54 -13.64
N ALA A 76 0.90 -7.61 -13.38
CA ALA A 76 0.95 -8.74 -14.28
C ALA A 76 -0.51 -9.16 -14.58
N PRO A 77 -0.87 -9.44 -15.84
CA PRO A 77 -2.14 -10.11 -16.10
C PRO A 77 -2.10 -11.39 -15.27
N GLU A 78 -3.00 -11.49 -14.30
CA GLU A 78 -3.22 -12.72 -13.56
C GLU A 78 -3.44 -13.81 -14.59
N ARG A 79 -2.54 -14.80 -14.61
CA ARG A 79 -2.76 -16.02 -15.38
C ARG A 79 -4.13 -16.54 -15.00
N PRO A 80 -4.91 -17.07 -15.96
CA PRO A 80 -6.14 -17.76 -15.63
C PRO A 80 -5.83 -18.78 -14.55
N ALA A 81 -6.52 -18.66 -13.42
CA ALA A 81 -6.43 -19.60 -12.33
C ALA A 81 -6.60 -20.99 -12.92
N ASP A 82 -5.62 -21.84 -12.61
CA ASP A 82 -5.68 -23.29 -12.77
C ASP A 82 -7.09 -23.73 -12.39
N VAL A 83 -7.82 -24.29 -13.37
CA VAL A 83 -9.17 -24.82 -13.18
C VAL A 83 -9.08 -25.81 -12.03
N PRO A 84 -9.73 -25.57 -10.88
CA PRO A 84 -9.86 -26.61 -9.89
C PRO A 84 -10.61 -27.76 -10.56
N ALA A 85 -9.98 -28.93 -10.58
CA ALA A 85 -10.57 -30.17 -11.04
C ALA A 85 -12.00 -30.30 -10.51
N ALA A 86 -12.90 -30.70 -11.40
CA ALA A 86 -14.34 -30.80 -11.21
C ALA A 86 -14.72 -31.26 -9.79
N PRO A 87 -15.59 -30.53 -9.06
CA PRO A 87 -16.23 -31.09 -7.89
C PRO A 87 -17.05 -32.30 -8.33
N GLN A 88 -16.73 -33.44 -7.71
CA GLN A 88 -17.42 -34.71 -7.86
C GLN A 88 -18.92 -34.52 -7.66
N ALA A 89 -19.70 -35.25 -8.46
CA ALA A 89 -21.15 -35.27 -8.41
C ALA A 89 -21.66 -35.49 -6.98
N PRO A 90 -22.64 -34.71 -6.50
CA PRO A 90 -23.31 -35.02 -5.24
C PRO A 90 -24.04 -36.36 -5.36
N GLU A 91 -23.66 -37.33 -4.52
CA GLU A 91 -24.42 -38.55 -4.29
C GLU A 91 -25.86 -38.22 -3.90
N ALA A 92 -26.81 -38.96 -4.48
CA ALA A 92 -28.23 -38.84 -4.20
C ALA A 92 -28.53 -39.06 -2.71
N PRO A 93 -29.52 -38.35 -2.13
CA PRO A 93 -29.85 -38.49 -0.72
C PRO A 93 -30.42 -39.90 -0.44
N PRO A 94 -29.98 -40.60 0.62
CA PRO A 94 -30.70 -41.77 1.11
C PRO A 94 -32.07 -41.37 1.67
N ALA A 95 -33.08 -42.16 1.32
CA ALA A 95 -34.50 -41.98 1.62
C ALA A 95 -34.82 -41.77 3.12
N PRO A 96 -35.95 -41.11 3.46
CA PRO A 96 -36.30 -40.79 4.83
C PRO A 96 -36.65 -42.04 5.65
N ALA A 97 -35.81 -42.35 6.65
CA ALA A 97 -36.14 -43.32 7.68
C ALA A 97 -37.07 -42.68 8.72
N LYS A 98 -38.35 -43.06 8.64
CA LYS A 98 -39.37 -42.80 9.67
C LYS A 98 -38.81 -43.23 11.03
N ARG A 99 -38.73 -42.29 11.99
CA ARG A 99 -38.69 -42.62 13.41
C ARG A 99 -39.87 -41.95 14.09
N ALA A 100 -40.80 -42.83 14.46
CA ALA A 100 -41.94 -42.58 15.29
C ALA A 100 -41.52 -42.31 16.74
N ALA A 101 -42.53 -41.89 17.51
CA ALA A 101 -42.60 -41.86 18.97
C ALA A 101 -41.93 -40.64 19.63
N GLY A 102 -42.80 -39.79 20.16
CA GLY A 102 -42.45 -38.59 20.88
C GLY A 102 -41.90 -38.86 22.27
N LEU A 103 -41.35 -37.80 22.85
CA LEU A 103 -41.08 -37.59 24.28
C LEU A 103 -40.55 -36.15 24.36
N PHE A 104 -41.15 -35.32 25.23
CA PHE A 104 -41.16 -33.84 25.31
C PHE A 104 -42.29 -33.19 24.48
N ASP A 105 -43.57 -33.15 24.85
CA ASP A 105 -44.26 -33.13 26.15
C ASP A 105 -43.59 -32.25 27.21
N GLY A 106 -43.96 -30.96 27.26
CA GLY A 106 -43.93 -30.21 28.51
C GLY A 106 -42.98 -29.01 28.66
N LEU A 107 -42.80 -28.15 27.66
CA LEU A 107 -42.18 -26.82 27.93
C LEU A 107 -42.82 -25.63 27.19
N PHE A 108 -44.12 -25.73 26.89
CA PHE A 108 -44.97 -24.57 26.59
C PHE A 108 -46.25 -24.72 27.42
N GLY A 109 -46.22 -24.17 28.63
CA GLY A 109 -47.34 -24.18 29.56
C GLY A 109 -47.21 -23.06 30.58
N ALA A 110 -47.79 -21.92 30.22
CA ALA A 110 -48.46 -20.94 31.09
C ALA A 110 -47.92 -20.65 32.50
N THR A 111 -47.55 -19.40 32.73
CA THR A 111 -47.77 -18.56 33.94
C THR A 111 -47.27 -17.16 33.55
N ALA A 112 -48.02 -16.06 33.51
CA ALA A 112 -49.06 -15.54 34.42
C ALA A 112 -48.57 -15.50 35.87
#